data_AF-A0A645IB78-F1
#
_entry.id   AF-A0A645IB78-F1
#
_cell.length_a   1.000
_cell.length_b   1.000
_cell.length_c   1.000
_cell.angle_alpha   90.00
_cell.angle_beta   90.00
_cell.angle_gamma   90.00
#
_symmetry.space_group_name_H-M   'P 1'
#
loop_
_entity.id
_entity.type
_entity.pdbx_description
1 polymer ?
#
loop_
_entity_poly.entity_id
_entity_poly.type
_entity_poly.pdbx_seq_one_letter_code
_entity_poly.pdbx_strand_id
1 'polypeptide(L)' 'MKIIGFIASPRKEGNTAWIVNKILEGAKEQGAETQVWYFSDLDSNRA' A
#
# COMPACT_ATOMS: atom_id res chain seq x y z
N MET A 1 -8.69 9.82 -10.23
CA MET A 1 -9.11 8.50 -9.71
C MET A 1 -8.43 8.28 -8.36
N LYS A 2 -9.07 7.59 -7.41
CA LYS A 2 -8.50 7.30 -6.08
C LYS A 2 -8.14 5.82 -6.00
N ILE A 3 -6.90 5.51 -5.61
CA ILE A 3 -6.39 4.12 -5.53
C ILE A 3 -5.74 3.91 -4.17
N ILE A 4 -6.09 2.80 -3.53
CA ILE A 4 -5.53 2.39 -2.24
C ILE A 4 -4.86 1.03 -2.41
N GLY A 5 -3.59 0.92 -2.03
CA GLY A 5 -2.88 -0.36 -1.94
C GLY A 5 -2.91 -0.91 -0.51
N PHE A 6 -3.36 -2.16 -0.35
CA PHE A 6 -3.28 -2.88 0.92
C PHE A 6 -2.15 -3.90 0.87
N ILE A 7 -1.23 -3.83 1.83
CA ILE A 7 -0.12 -4.77 1.97
C ILE A 7 -0.31 -5.57 3.26
N ALA A 8 -0.72 -6.83 3.13
CA ALA A 8 -0.87 -7.75 4.25
C ALA A 8 0.42 -8.50 4.62
N SER A 9 1.44 -8.43 3.76
CA SER A 9 2.75 -9.01 4.08
C SER A 9 3.38 -8.26 5.25
N PRO A 10 3.91 -8.97 6.27
CA PRO A 10 4.55 -8.32 7.42
C PRO A 10 5.91 -7.69 7.06
N ARG A 11 6.50 -8.05 5.92
CA ARG A 11 7.80 -7.56 5.47
C ARG A 11 7.65 -6.25 4.69
N LYS A 12 7.87 -5.12 5.35
CA LYS A 12 7.73 -3.77 4.75
C LYS A 12 8.72 -3.47 3.61
N GLU A 13 9.85 -4.19 3.56
CA GLU A 13 10.85 -4.08 2.50
C GLU A 13 10.90 -5.34 1.61
N GLY A 14 9.90 -6.22 1.73
CA GLY A 14 9.81 -7.43 0.91
C GLY A 14 9.24 -7.17 -0.48
N ASN A 15 9.33 -8.19 -1.35
CA ASN A 15 8.86 -8.11 -2.74
C ASN A 15 7.41 -7.63 -2.87
N THR A 16 6.51 -8.05 -1.97
CA THR A 16 5.10 -7.61 -1.96
C THR A 16 4.97 -6.11 -1.72
N ALA A 17 5.74 -5.56 -0.77
CA ALA A 17 5.71 -4.13 -0.53
C ALA A 17 6.32 -3.37 -1.72
N TRP A 18 7.44 -3.86 -2.26
CA TRP A 18 8.10 -3.26 -3.41
C TRP A 18 7.16 -3.16 -4.63
N ILE A 19 6.49 -4.26 -5.01
CA ILE A 19 5.64 -4.27 -6.21
C ILE A 19 4.40 -3.40 -6.04
N VAL A 20 3.75 -3.42 -4.87
CA VAL A 20 2.57 -2.57 -4.61
C VAL A 20 2.94 -1.09 -4.68
N ASN A 21 4.06 -0.69 -4.08
CA ASN A 21 4.53 0.69 -4.16
C ASN A 21 4.84 1.11 -5.61
N LYS A 22 5.49 0.25 -6.41
CA LYS A 22 5.75 0.54 -7.83
C LYS A 22 4.48 0.71 -8.66
N ILE A 23 3.44 -0.07 -8.39
CA ILE A 23 2.12 0.09 -9.04
C ILE A 23 1.50 1.44 -8.67
N LEU A 24 1.52 1.82 -7.39
CA LEU A 24 0.98 3.10 -6.92
C LEU A 24 1.76 4.29 -7.45
N GLU A 25 3.08 4.17 -7.62
CA GLU A 25 3.94 5.17 -8.25
C GLU A 25 3.51 5.42 -9.70
N GLY A 26 3.41 4.36 -10.52
CA GLY A 26 2.96 4.50 -11.91
C GLY A 26 1.52 5.00 -12.05
N ALA A 27 0.65 4.70 -11.09
CA ALA A 27 -0.71 5.26 -11.05
C ALA A 27 -0.71 6.75 -10.71
N LYS A 28 0.16 7.18 -9.78
CA LYS A 28 0.33 8.58 -9.41
C LYS A 28 0.87 9.41 -10.57
N GLU A 29 1.82 8.88 -11.33
CA GLU A 29 2.35 9.49 -12.56
C GLU A 29 1.27 9.75 -13.61
N GLN A 30 0.19 8.94 -13.61
CA GLN A 30 -0.97 9.10 -14.49
C GLN A 30 -2.08 9.99 -13.89
N GLY A 31 -1.81 10.68 -12.78
CA GLY A 31 -2.75 11.62 -12.14
C GLY A 31 -3.73 10.97 -11.16
N ALA A 32 -3.48 9.74 -10.70
CA ALA A 32 -4.25 9.17 -9.60
C ALA A 32 -3.81 9.73 -8.24
N GLU A 33 -4.76 9.91 -7.32
CA GLU A 33 -4.48 10.10 -5.90
C GLU A 33 -4.28 8.70 -5.29
N THR A 34 -3.09 8.45 -4.74
CA THR A 34 -2.69 7.13 -4.24
C THR A 34 -2.38 7.15 -2.74
N GLN A 35 -2.76 6.09 -2.05
CA GLN A 35 -2.39 5.83 -0.65
C GLN A 35 -2.02 4.35 -0.46
N VAL A 36 -1.20 4.06 0.55
CA VAL A 36 -0.80 2.69 0.91
C VAL A 36 -1.06 2.44 2.40
N TRP A 37 -1.61 1.27 2.70
CA TRP A 37 -1.85 0.80 4.07
C TRP A 37 -1.19 -0.55 4.28
N TYR A 38 -0.41 -0.66 5.35
CA TYR A 38 0.17 -1.92 5.80
C TYR A 38 -0.74 -2.51 6.87
N PHE A 39 -1.13 -3.78 6.70
CA PHE A 39 -1.95 -4.48 7.68
C PHE A 39 -1.24 -4.59 9.04
N SER A 40 0.09 -4.67 9.04
CA SER A 40 0.90 -4.66 10.26
C SER A 40 0.85 -3.34 11.04
N ASP A 41 0.40 -2.26 10.41
CA ASP A 41 0.21 -0.95 11.05
C ASP A 41 -1.22 -0.73 11.54
N LEU A 42 -2.13 -1.66 11.21
CA LEU A 42 -3.51 -1.64 11.69
C LEU A 42 -3.54 -2.33 13.06
N ASP A 43 -3.77 -1.53 14.10
CA ASP A 43 -3.99 -2.05 15.45
C ASP A 43 -5.36 -2.75 15.51
N SER A 44 -5.36 -4.07 15.61
CA SER A 44 -6.57 -4.89 15.68
C SER A 44 -7.23 -4.89 17.07
N ASN A 45 -6.64 -4.22 18.08
CA ASN A 45 -7.13 -4.21 19.46
C ASN A 45 -8.14 -3.09 19.79
N ARG A 46 -8.83 -2.53 18.79
CA ARG A 46 -9.99 -1.65 19.04
C ARG A 46 -11.28 -2.39 18.72
N ALA A 47 -11.67 -3.27 19.64
CA ALA A 47 -13.01 -3.84 19.75
C ALA A 47 -13.62 -3.45 21.10
#